data_AF-A0A428U6H5-F1
#
_entry.id   AF-A0A428U6H5-F1
#
_cell.length_a   1.000
_cell.length_b   1.000
_cell.length_c   1.000
_cell.angle_alpha   90.00
_cell.angle_beta   90.00
_cell.angle_gamma   90.00
#
_symmetry.space_group_name_H-M   'P 1'
#
loop_
_entity.id
_entity.type
_entity.pdbx_description
1 polymer ?
#
loop_
_entity_poly.entity_id
_entity_poly.type
_entity_poly.pdbx_seq_one_letter_code
_entity_poly.pdbx_strand_id
1 'polypeptide(L)' 'MDLEALSIDSPQLAEAAWAALEADHYAGFELSDGGDWISKDEKQVLWLPPEFQASCYAVAGNVVVISCQSGLLRFEFQ' A
#
# COMPACT_ATOMS: atom_id res chain seq x y z
N MET A 1 -12.79 29.51 17.51
CA MET A 1 -12.44 28.15 17.06
C MET A 1 -11.91 28.35 15.66
N ASP A 2 -10.62 28.69 15.59
CA ASP A 2 -10.02 29.26 14.39
C ASP A 2 -9.68 28.14 13.41
N LEU A 3 -10.33 28.18 12.25
CA LEU A 3 -10.18 27.23 11.16
C LEU A 3 -8.87 27.42 10.37
N GLU A 4 -7.95 28.24 10.88
CA GLU A 4 -6.64 28.56 10.28
C GLU A 4 -5.55 27.55 10.67
N ALA A 5 -5.85 26.61 11.58
CA ALA A 5 -4.86 25.66 12.10
C ALA A 5 -4.66 24.40 11.23
N LEU A 6 -5.38 24.26 10.11
CA LEU A 6 -5.28 23.11 9.19
C LEU A 6 -4.56 23.49 7.89
N SER A 7 -3.56 24.38 7.97
CA SER A 7 -2.62 24.54 6.86
C SER A 7 -1.76 23.29 6.76
N ILE A 8 -1.76 22.65 5.58
CA ILE A 8 -0.89 21.50 5.27
C ILE A 8 0.59 21.85 5.44
N ASP A 9 0.95 23.13 5.32
CA ASP A 9 2.32 23.63 5.47
C ASP A 9 2.70 23.92 6.94
N SER A 10 1.86 23.54 7.91
CA SER A 10 2.14 23.75 9.31
C SER A 10 3.29 22.84 9.79
N PRO A 11 4.40 23.38 10.30
CA PRO A 11 5.53 22.58 10.76
C PRO A 11 5.16 21.67 11.93
N GLN A 12 4.18 22.08 12.75
CA GLN A 12 3.67 21.28 13.87
C GLN A 12 2.84 20.08 13.37
N LEU A 13 2.10 20.25 12.27
CA LEU A 13 1.36 19.15 11.64
C LEU A 13 2.31 18.17 10.96
N ALA A 14 3.36 18.67 10.29
CA ALA A 14 4.40 17.84 9.70
C ALA A 14 5.16 17.04 10.77
N GLU A 15 5.55 17.66 11.88
CA GLU A 15 6.22 16.98 12.99
C GLU A 15 5.30 15.93 13.64
N ALA A 16 4.03 16.26 13.87
CA ALA A 16 3.04 15.30 14.39
C ALA A 16 2.78 14.15 13.41
N ALA A 17 2.75 14.42 12.10
CA ALA A 17 2.62 13.39 11.07
C ALA A 17 3.85 12.47 11.03
N TRP A 18 5.07 13.01 11.15
CA TRP A 18 6.27 12.21 11.23
C TRP A 18 6.33 11.38 12.52
N ALA A 19 6.00 11.97 13.67
CA ALA A 19 5.91 11.24 14.94
C ALA A 19 4.84 10.14 14.90
N ALA A 20 3.71 10.38 14.22
CA ALA A 20 2.69 9.36 13.98
C ALA A 20 3.20 8.26 13.04
N LEU A 21 3.93 8.60 11.97
CA LEU A 21 4.56 7.63 11.06
C LEU A 21 5.72 6.85 11.71
N GLU A 22 6.40 7.42 12.71
CA GLU A 22 7.42 6.72 13.49
C GLU A 22 6.80 5.81 14.56
N ALA A 23 5.66 6.21 15.15
CA ALA A 23 4.94 5.45 16.15
C ALA A 23 4.11 4.30 15.53
N ASP A 24 3.53 4.52 14.35
CA ASP A 24 2.99 3.46 13.51
C ASP A 24 4.17 2.82 12.79
N HIS A 25 4.77 1.81 13.46
CA HIS A 25 5.73 0.86 12.90
C HIS A 25 5.82 0.97 11.38
N TYR A 26 6.95 1.49 10.86
CA TYR A 26 7.32 1.40 9.44
C TYR A 26 6.77 0.09 8.91
N ALA A 27 5.68 0.13 8.13
CA ALA A 27 5.01 -1.10 7.73
C ALA A 27 5.81 -1.83 6.63
N GLY A 28 7.11 -1.53 6.52
CA GLY A 28 8.08 -2.11 5.61
C GLY A 28 7.87 -1.74 4.16
N PHE A 29 6.99 -0.76 3.86
CA PHE A 29 6.64 -0.46 2.49
C PHE A 29 7.66 0.46 1.84
N GLU A 30 8.28 0.00 0.77
CA GLU A 30 9.25 0.76 -0.02
C GLU A 30 8.89 0.64 -1.51
N LEU A 31 9.41 1.54 -2.33
CA LEU A 31 9.39 1.37 -3.78
C LEU A 31 10.69 0.69 -4.19
N SER A 32 10.64 -0.26 -5.12
CA SER A 32 11.85 -0.81 -5.74
C SER A 32 12.66 0.30 -6.42
N ASP A 33 13.97 0.12 -6.58
CA ASP A 33 14.86 1.10 -7.23
C ASP A 33 14.39 1.55 -8.64
N GLY A 34 13.67 0.68 -9.36
CA GLY A 34 13.07 1.00 -10.67
C GLY A 34 11.73 1.73 -10.60
N GLY A 35 11.13 1.86 -9.43
CA GLY A 35 9.77 2.41 -9.22
C GLY A 35 8.63 1.48 -9.67
N ASP A 36 8.94 0.28 -10.16
CA ASP A 36 7.96 -0.64 -10.74
C ASP A 36 7.14 -1.41 -9.70
N TRP A 37 7.68 -1.57 -8.49
CA TRP A 37 7.07 -2.37 -7.43
C TRP A 37 6.99 -1.63 -6.11
N ILE A 38 5.92 -1.92 -5.37
CA ILE A 38 5.86 -1.70 -3.94
C ILE A 38 6.40 -2.98 -3.28
N SER A 39 7.41 -2.86 -2.43
CA SER A 39 7.88 -3.92 -1.55
C SER A 39 7.28 -3.74 -0.17
N LYS A 40 7.13 -4.84 0.58
CA LYS A 40 6.88 -4.86 2.01
C LYS A 40 7.88 -5.80 2.66
N ASP A 41 8.69 -5.32 3.58
CA ASP A 41 9.71 -6.13 4.26
C ASP A 41 10.62 -6.85 3.23
N GLU A 42 11.12 -6.09 2.24
CA GLU A 42 11.94 -6.55 1.11
C GLU A 42 11.25 -7.52 0.13
N LYS A 43 9.95 -7.80 0.31
CA LYS A 43 9.18 -8.69 -0.58
C LYS A 43 8.29 -7.88 -1.51
N GLN A 44 8.30 -8.18 -2.80
CA GLN A 44 7.35 -7.57 -3.74
C GLN A 44 5.91 -7.90 -3.33
N VAL A 45 5.08 -6.88 -3.25
CA VAL A 45 3.66 -7.03 -2.91
C VAL A 45 2.79 -6.47 -4.01
N LEU A 46 1.69 -7.17 -4.29
CA LEU A 46 0.63 -6.66 -5.15
C LEU A 46 -0.36 -5.90 -4.28
N TRP A 47 -0.46 -4.60 -4.50
CA TRP A 47 -1.51 -3.80 -3.89
C TRP A 47 -2.80 -3.92 -4.72
N LEU A 48 -3.91 -4.20 -4.04
CA LEU A 48 -5.24 -4.24 -4.66
C LEU A 48 -6.11 -3.15 -4.03
N PRO A 49 -6.81 -2.34 -4.85
CA PRO A 49 -7.86 -1.46 -4.35
C PRO A 49 -8.91 -2.24 -3.53
N PRO A 50 -9.59 -1.60 -2.56
CA PRO A 50 -10.59 -2.25 -1.72
C PRO A 50 -11.71 -2.97 -2.49
N GLU A 51 -12.12 -2.45 -3.65
CA GLU A 51 -13.14 -3.07 -4.53
C GLU A 51 -12.69 -4.42 -5.15
N PHE A 52 -11.38 -4.70 -5.11
CA PHE A 52 -10.76 -5.94 -5.53
C PHE A 52 -10.21 -6.75 -4.36
N GLN A 53 -10.66 -6.49 -3.14
CA GLN A 53 -10.22 -7.21 -1.95
C GLN A 53 -10.38 -8.72 -2.16
N ALA A 54 -9.25 -9.44 -1.99
CA ALA A 54 -9.18 -10.86 -2.22
C ALA A 54 -10.03 -11.62 -1.20
N SER A 55 -10.95 -12.46 -1.68
CA SER A 55 -11.62 -13.48 -0.87
C SER A 55 -10.86 -14.81 -0.85
N CYS A 56 -10.14 -15.12 -1.94
CA CYS A 56 -9.28 -16.28 -2.10
C CYS A 56 -8.25 -16.00 -3.19
N TYR A 57 -7.12 -16.70 -3.17
CA TYR A 57 -6.12 -16.65 -4.22
C TYR A 57 -5.49 -18.03 -4.47
N ALA A 58 -4.99 -18.24 -5.68
CA ALA A 58 -4.23 -19.41 -6.08
C ALA A 58 -2.99 -18.99 -6.88
N VAL A 59 -1.89 -19.72 -6.70
CA VAL A 59 -0.62 -19.46 -7.39
C VAL A 59 -0.23 -20.71 -8.18
N ALA A 60 0.04 -20.55 -9.47
CA ALA A 60 0.50 -21.61 -10.37
C ALA A 60 1.63 -21.09 -11.27
N GLY A 61 2.87 -21.40 -10.90
CA GLY A 61 4.05 -20.88 -11.61
C GLY A 61 4.13 -19.36 -11.50
N ASN A 62 4.21 -18.67 -12.63
CA ASN A 62 4.23 -17.20 -12.74
C ASN A 62 2.82 -16.59 -12.81
N VAL A 63 1.77 -17.36 -12.53
CA VAL A 63 0.38 -16.92 -12.59
C VAL A 63 -0.22 -16.85 -11.19
N VAL A 64 -0.82 -15.71 -10.85
CA VAL A 64 -1.61 -15.54 -9.64
C VAL A 64 -3.06 -15.25 -10.04
N VAL A 65 -3.98 -16.00 -9.44
CA VAL A 65 -5.42 -15.82 -9.63
C VAL A 65 -6.05 -15.42 -8.31
N ILE A 66 -6.87 -14.38 -8.32
CA ILE A 66 -7.52 -13.83 -7.12
C ILE A 66 -9.02 -13.75 -7.37
N SER A 67 -9.82 -14.35 -6.48
CA SER A 67 -11.25 -14.09 -6.45
C SER A 67 -11.54 -12.88 -5.58
N CYS A 68 -12.44 -12.01 -6.04
CA CYS A 68 -12.93 -10.85 -5.30
C CYS A 68 -14.45 -10.75 -5.49
N GLN A 69 -15.10 -9.83 -4.77
CA GLN A 69 -16.55 -9.62 -4.93
C GLN A 69 -16.95 -9.24 -6.37
N SER A 70 -16.05 -8.52 -7.06
CA SER A 70 -16.26 -8.04 -8.41
C SER A 70 -15.97 -9.10 -9.50
N GLY A 71 -15.46 -10.28 -9.14
CA GLY A 71 -15.12 -11.35 -10.08
C GLY A 71 -13.75 -11.96 -9.84
N LEU A 72 -13.02 -12.21 -10.92
CA LEU A 72 -11.77 -12.98 -10.90
C LEU A 72 -10.66 -12.21 -11.61
N LEU A 73 -9.57 -11.95 -10.89
CA LEU A 73 -8.38 -11.27 -11.41
C LEU A 73 -7.29 -12.30 -11.71
N ARG A 74 -6.58 -12.12 -12.80
CA ARG A 74 -5.47 -12.98 -13.22
C ARG A 74 -4.26 -12.13 -13.56
N PHE A 75 -3.16 -12.38 -12.87
CA PHE A 75 -1.88 -11.72 -13.05
C PHE A 75 -0.88 -12.74 -13.60
N GLU A 76 -0.13 -12.36 -14.63
CA GLU A 76 1.02 -13.10 -15.14
C GLU A 76 2.27 -12.25 -14.94
N PHE A 77 3.28 -12.80 -14.28
CA PHE A 77 4.57 -12.15 -14.06
C PHE A 77 5.59 -12.68 -15.08
N GLN A 78 6.47 -11.83 -15.60
CA GLN A 78 7.53 -12.21 -16.56
C GLN A 78 8.84 -12.51 -15.85
#